data_AF-A0A011TUY0-F1
#
_entry.id   AF-A0A011TUY0-F1
#
_cell.length_a   1.000
_cell.length_b   1.000
_cell.length_c   1.000
_cell.angle_alpha   90.00
_cell.angle_beta   90.00
_cell.angle_gamma   90.00
#
_symmetry.space_group_name_H-M   'P 1'
#
loop_
_entity.id
_entity.type
_entity.pdbx_description
1 polymer ?
#
loop_
_entity_poly.entity_id
_entity_poly.type
_entity_poly.pdbx_seq_one_letter_code
_entity_poly.pdbx_strand_id
1 'polypeptide(L)' 'MRFLLHQGFGYSMIHRIGDYLRAHGSGHHWIEKHRGDIFVNVSDDRDEAILREQFADLLDPVAPRRHLSGAPGRKVR' A
#
# COMPACT_ATOMS: atom_id res chain seq x y z
N MET A 1 -2.28 6.42 -1.97
CA MET A 1 -2.81 5.10 -2.40
C MET A 1 -2.17 3.97 -1.58
N ARG A 2 -2.83 2.79 -1.47
CA ARG A 2 -2.31 1.62 -0.75
C ARG A 2 -2.33 0.39 -1.64
N PHE A 3 -1.32 -0.45 -1.52
CA PHE A 3 -1.16 -1.70 -2.26
C PHE A 3 -0.84 -2.84 -1.30
N LEU A 4 -1.41 -4.02 -1.55
CA LEU A 4 -1.12 -5.26 -0.83
C LEU A 4 -0.11 -6.08 -1.61
N LEU A 5 0.97 -6.48 -0.96
CA LEU A 5 1.93 -7.43 -1.52
C LEU A 5 1.37 -8.85 -1.49
N HIS A 6 1.42 -9.53 -2.63
CA HIS A 6 0.97 -10.93 -2.73
C HIS A 6 1.71 -11.83 -1.73
N GLN A 7 0.98 -12.81 -1.19
CA GLN A 7 1.55 -13.76 -0.25
C GLN A 7 2.61 -14.64 -0.94
N GLY A 8 3.75 -14.85 -0.27
CA GLY A 8 4.92 -15.54 -0.84
C GLY A 8 6.07 -14.61 -1.21
N PHE A 9 5.82 -13.30 -1.34
CA PHE A 9 6.88 -12.31 -1.49
C PHE A 9 7.30 -11.73 -0.14
N GLY A 10 8.61 -11.75 0.11
CA GLY A 10 9.20 -11.39 1.40
C GLY A 10 9.80 -9.98 1.42
N TYR A 11 10.59 -9.75 2.47
CA TYR A 11 11.28 -8.48 2.74
C TYR A 11 12.16 -7.97 1.61
N SER A 12 12.78 -8.88 0.85
CA SER A 12 13.63 -8.53 -0.30
C SER A 12 12.85 -7.81 -1.39
N MET A 13 11.58 -8.19 -1.63
CA MET A 13 10.75 -7.55 -2.64
C MET A 13 10.38 -6.13 -2.23
N ILE A 14 10.11 -5.92 -0.94
CA ILE A 14 9.80 -4.59 -0.38
C ILE A 14 10.97 -3.63 -0.61
N HIS A 15 12.20 -4.08 -0.35
CA HIS A 15 13.38 -3.26 -0.57
C HIS A 15 13.54 -2.91 -2.04
N ARG A 16 13.36 -3.88 -2.94
CA ARG A 16 13.41 -3.65 -4.39
C ARG A 16 12.37 -2.62 -4.85
N ILE A 17 11.14 -2.72 -4.37
CA ILE A 17 10.09 -1.75 -4.66
C ILE A 17 10.51 -0.36 -4.14
N GLY A 18 10.95 -0.27 -2.89
CA GLY A 18 11.35 1.00 -2.28
C GLY A 18 12.51 1.67 -3.00
N ASP A 19 13.53 0.91 -3.40
CA ASP A 19 14.68 1.41 -4.15
C ASP A 19 14.28 1.89 -5.55
N TYR A 20 13.38 1.15 -6.21
CA TYR A 20 12.84 1.56 -7.50
C TYR A 20 12.05 2.88 -7.40
N LEU A 21 11.20 3.02 -6.38
CA LEU A 21 10.45 4.25 -6.13
C LEU A 21 11.38 5.45 -5.86
N ARG A 22 12.47 5.26 -5.11
CA ARG A 22 13.46 6.32 -4.87
C ARG A 22 14.22 6.72 -6.13
N ALA A 23 14.47 5.78 -7.04
CA ALA A 23 15.23 6.01 -8.25
C ALA A 23 14.39 6.61 -9.39
N HIS A 24 13.14 6.19 -9.53
CA HIS A 24 12.30 6.50 -10.70
C HIS A 24 11.05 7.33 -10.39
N GLY A 25 10.67 7.39 -9.11
CA GLY A 25 9.49 8.09 -8.61
C GLY A 25 9.82 9.29 -7.75
N SER A 26 8.95 9.58 -6.79
CA SER A 26 9.15 10.60 -5.76
C SER A 26 9.87 10.06 -4.52
N GLY A 27 9.81 8.74 -4.32
CA GLY A 27 10.36 8.06 -3.15
C GLY A 27 9.52 8.24 -1.88
N HIS A 28 8.36 8.89 -1.95
CA HIS A 28 7.46 9.11 -0.83
C HIS A 28 6.56 7.88 -0.59
N HIS A 29 7.14 6.88 0.08
CA HIS A 29 6.47 5.64 0.41
C HIS A 29 6.77 5.18 1.84
N TRP A 30 5.87 4.37 2.41
CA TRP A 30 6.10 3.67 3.66
C TRP A 30 5.45 2.29 3.65
N ILE A 31 5.99 1.41 4.48
CA ILE A 31 5.58 0.01 4.57
C ILE A 31 4.80 -0.21 5.86
N GLU A 32 3.63 -0.80 5.75
CA GLU A 32 2.80 -1.19 6.89
C GLU A 32 2.63 -2.71 6.91
N LYS A 33 2.75 -3.32 8.09
CA LYS A 33 2.51 -4.75 8.27
C LYS A 33 1.35 -4.97 9.21
N HIS A 34 0.40 -5.80 8.80
CA HIS A 34 -0.78 -6.10 9.60
C HIS A 34 -1.19 -7.56 9.43
N ARG A 35 -1.18 -8.32 10.53
CA ARG A 35 -1.63 -9.73 10.57
C ARG A 35 -1.00 -10.66 9.51
N GLY A 36 0.26 -10.42 9.16
CA GLY A 36 0.99 -11.19 8.14
C GLY A 36 0.94 -10.58 6.74
N ASP A 37 0.02 -9.64 6.50
CA ASP A 37 -0.06 -8.90 5.25
C ASP A 37 0.91 -7.72 5.25
N ILE A 38 1.46 -7.43 4.08
CA ILE A 38 2.42 -6.35 3.86
C ILE A 38 1.82 -5.36 2.88
N PHE A 39 1.81 -4.10 3.28
CA PHE A 39 1.24 -3.03 2.48
C PHE A 39 2.29 -1.99 2.12
N VAL A 40 2.31 -1.61 0.85
CA VAL A 40 3.08 -0.48 0.33
C VAL A 40 2.12 0.69 0.21
N ASN A 41 2.40 1.77 0.91
CA ASN A 41 1.63 3.00 0.84
C ASN A 41 2.46 4.07 0.14
N VAL A 42 1.81 4.83 -0.74
CA VAL A 42 2.42 5.94 -1.49
C VAL A 42 1.55 7.18 -1.37
N SER A 43 2.18 8.36 -1.34
CA SER A 43 1.49 9.66 -1.26
C SER A 43 1.52 10.46 -2.55
N ASP A 44 2.26 10.01 -3.56
CA ASP A 44 2.47 10.72 -4.83
C ASP A 44 1.91 9.93 -6.01
N ASP A 45 1.29 10.64 -6.96
CA ASP A 45 0.66 10.05 -8.15
C ASP A 45 1.69 9.33 -9.05
N ARG A 46 2.93 9.82 -9.07
CA ARG A 46 4.03 9.20 -9.83
C ARG A 46 4.40 7.85 -9.25
N ASP A 47 4.50 7.76 -7.92
CA ASP A 47 4.77 6.48 -7.25
C ASP A 47 3.59 5.53 -7.41
N GLU A 48 2.36 6.03 -7.35
CA GLU A 48 1.17 5.22 -7.63
C GLU A 48 1.20 4.63 -9.05
N ALA A 49 1.49 5.43 -10.06
CA ALA A 49 1.58 4.97 -11.45
C ALA A 49 2.64 3.87 -11.60
N ILE A 50 3.83 4.07 -11.01
CA ILE A 50 4.91 3.08 -11.02
C ILE A 50 4.45 1.76 -10.40
N LEU A 51 3.77 1.78 -9.25
CA LEU A 51 3.29 0.55 -8.61
C LEU A 51 2.24 -0.17 -9.45
N ARG A 52 1.36 0.58 -10.13
CA ARG A 52 0.31 0.01 -11.01
C ARG A 52 0.85 -0.57 -12.30
N GLU A 53 1.94 -0.03 -12.84
CA GLU A 53 2.46 -0.44 -14.14
C GLU A 53 3.58 -1.48 -14.01
N GLN A 54 4.54 -1.25 -13.12
CA GLN A 54 5.77 -2.03 -13.02
C GLN A 54 5.66 -3.18 -12.02
N PHE A 55 4.69 -3.11 -11.10
CA PHE A 55 4.52 -4.07 -10.01
C PHE A 55 3.11 -4.65 -9.93
N ALA A 56 2.32 -4.54 -11.02
CA ALA A 56 0.95 -5.05 -11.10
C ALA A 56 0.84 -6.54 -10.75
N ASP A 57 1.85 -7.34 -11.13
CA ASP A 57 1.89 -8.79 -10.89
C ASP A 57 2.24 -9.16 -9.44
N LEU A 58 2.62 -8.18 -8.62
CA LEU A 58 3.11 -8.38 -7.25
C LEU A 58 2.24 -7.65 -6.22
N LEU A 59 1.51 -6.62 -6.66
CA LEU A 59 0.81 -5.67 -5.82
C LEU A 59 -0.65 -5.52 -6.26
N ASP A 60 -1.56 -5.81 -5.34
CA ASP A 60 -2.98 -5.51 -5.54
C ASP A 60 -3.32 -4.12 -4.97
N PRO A 61 -3.93 -3.22 -5.75
CA PRO A 61 -4.43 -1.96 -5.21
C PRO A 61 -5.54 -2.24 -4.20
N VAL A 62 -5.42 -1.68 -3.00
CA VAL A 62 -6.44 -1.79 -1.95
C VAL A 62 -6.95 -0.42 -1.57
N ALA A 63 -8.26 -0.32 -1.34
CA ALA A 63 -8.84 0.90 -0.81
C ALA A 63 -8.13 1.24 0.51
N PRO A 64 -7.68 2.48 0.72
CA PRO A 64 -7.19 2.89 2.02
C PRO A 64 -8.30 2.60 3.03
N ARG A 65 -7.96 1.91 4.13
CA ARG A 65 -8.93 1.71 5.21
C ARG A 65 -9.43 3.09 5.60
N ARG A 66 -10.69 3.40 5.28
CA ARG A 66 -11.40 4.46 5.97
C ARG A 66 -11.28 4.12 7.44
N HIS A 67 -10.57 4.96 8.19
CA HIS A 67 -10.69 4.95 9.63
C HIS A 67 -12.17 5.25 9.88
N LEU A 68 -12.97 4.20 10.08
CA LEU A 68 -14.31 4.35 10.64
C LEU A 68 -14.06 4.75 12.10
N SER A 69 -13.75 6.03 12.31
CA SER A 69 -14.02 6.66 13.60
C SER A 69 -15.46 6.31 13.93
N GLY A 70 -15.64 5.59 15.04
CA GLY A 70 -16.88 4.92 15.36
C GLY A 70 -18.10 5.80 15.13
N ALA A 71 -19.14 5.23 14.53
CA ALA A 71 -20.47 5.79 14.62
C ALA A 71 -21.14 5.20 15.88
N PRO A 72 -21.18 5.89 17.04
CA PRO A 72 -22.16 5.58 18.04
C PRO A 72 -23.43 6.33 17.68
N GLY A 73 -24.52 5.62 17.36
CA GLY A 73 -25.79 6.31 17.24
C GLY A 73 -26.90 5.60 16.48
N ARG A 74 -27.13 4.31 16.73
CA ARG A 74 -28.48 3.77 16.55
C ARG A 74 -29.12 3.63 17.93
N LYS A 75 -29.64 4.73 18.47
CA LYS A 75 -30.69 4.65 19.49
C LYS A 75 -32.00 4.49 18.73
N VAL A 76 -32.44 3.25 18.59
CA VAL A 76 -33.84 2.94 18.34
C VAL A 76 -34.52 2.96 19.71
N ARG A 77 -35.39 3.95 19.93
CA ARG A 77 -36.57 3.86 20.76
C ARG A 77 -37.52 4.98 20.39
#